data_AF-A0A931DQ16-F1
#
_entry.id   AF-A0A931DQ16-F1
#
_cell.length_a   1.000
_cell.length_b   1.000
_cell.length_c   1.000
_cell.angle_alpha   90.00
_cell.angle_beta   90.00
_cell.angle_gamma   90.00
#
_symmetry.space_group_name_H-M   'P 1'
#
loop_
_entity.id
_entity.type
_entity.pdbx_description
1 polymer ?
#
loop_
_entity_poly.entity_id
_entity_poly.type
_entity_poly.pdbx_seq_one_letter_code
_entity_poly.pdbx_strand_id
1 'polypeptide(L)'
;MRRILVWEGSPVDPIGGILGAVVFGAVLQKARVGSGAHVLEFALSIGVGLADGIVGAGLLWLLMRRLRPGEVLPSLAQLAIVITVLAACDIARDDAGLLAAIIMGLAVVNLKIFDLPERRRISELLVQLIIGLLFISISATITPQPVAEVALPALGLVAALVLLVRPLLAYLSTRGTGLTTGEWCFIGWMDPCGIVAAATASTFSTQLATQGIGGASKILPVTFLVIVATATLYGLTATPVARRLHVVQAPDQNAHPPG
;
A
#
# COMPACT_ATOMS: atom_id res chain seq x y z
N MET A 1 -19.35 9.39 -4.08
CA MET A 1 -18.55 8.16 -3.90
C MET A 1 -17.05 8.31 -3.99
N ARG A 2 -16.48 8.93 -5.03
CA ARG A 2 -15.01 9.06 -5.17
C ARG A 2 -14.28 9.52 -3.90
N ARG A 3 -14.84 10.49 -3.15
CA ARG A 3 -14.27 10.95 -1.88
C ARG A 3 -14.21 9.85 -0.81
N ILE A 4 -15.25 9.02 -0.70
CA ILE A 4 -15.31 7.92 0.28
C ILE A 4 -14.25 6.86 -0.04
N LEU A 5 -14.14 6.43 -1.31
CA LEU A 5 -13.12 5.45 -1.71
C LEU A 5 -11.68 5.97 -1.51
N VAL A 6 -11.43 7.25 -1.77
CA VAL A 6 -10.10 7.86 -1.50
C VAL A 6 -9.83 7.92 0.00
N TRP A 7 -10.84 8.23 0.80
CA TRP A 7 -10.74 8.23 2.27
C TRP A 7 -10.57 6.84 2.87
N GLU A 8 -11.13 5.80 2.26
CA GLU A 8 -10.93 4.42 2.68
C GLU A 8 -9.55 3.90 2.28
N GLY A 9 -9.10 4.19 1.05
CA GLY A 9 -7.79 3.75 0.55
C GLY A 9 -6.60 4.39 1.29
N SER A 10 -6.71 5.68 1.65
CA SER A 10 -5.61 6.42 2.29
C SER A 10 -5.08 5.80 3.60
N PRO A 11 -5.92 5.34 4.55
CA PRO A 11 -5.46 4.65 5.76
C PRO A 11 -5.23 3.15 5.54
N VAL A 12 -5.95 2.50 4.61
CA VAL A 12 -5.83 1.05 4.38
C VAL A 12 -4.43 0.68 3.87
N ASP A 13 -3.84 1.49 3.02
CA ASP A 13 -2.49 1.27 2.48
C ASP A 13 -1.40 1.13 3.56
N PRO A 14 -1.19 2.10 4.48
CA PRO A 14 -0.19 1.97 5.54
C PRO A 14 -0.55 0.86 6.56
N ILE A 15 -1.84 0.65 6.86
CA ILE A 15 -2.26 -0.44 7.75
C ILE A 15 -1.91 -1.80 7.14
N GLY A 16 -2.18 -2.00 5.85
CA GLY A 16 -1.83 -3.21 5.13
C GLY A 16 -0.32 -3.45 5.11
N GLY A 17 0.47 -2.39 4.92
CA GLY A 17 1.94 -2.45 5.01
C GLY A 17 2.42 -2.89 6.40
N ILE A 18 1.91 -2.29 7.47
CA ILE A 18 2.26 -2.63 8.86
C ILE A 18 1.89 -4.08 9.15
N LEU A 19 0.66 -4.50 8.83
CA LEU A 19 0.21 -5.87 9.03
C LEU A 19 1.07 -6.86 8.23
N GLY A 20 1.43 -6.52 6.99
CA GLY A 20 2.34 -7.31 6.16
C GLY A 20 3.72 -7.45 6.80
N ALA A 21 4.31 -6.36 7.30
CA ALA A 21 5.60 -6.38 7.97
C ALA A 21 5.57 -7.19 9.27
N VAL A 22 4.48 -7.10 10.03
CA VAL A 22 4.24 -7.89 11.24
C VAL A 22 4.15 -9.39 10.89
N VAL A 23 3.38 -9.77 9.87
CA VAL A 23 3.28 -11.16 9.43
C VAL A 23 4.63 -11.67 8.91
N PHE A 24 5.34 -10.87 8.14
CA PHE A 24 6.69 -11.19 7.67
C PHE A 24 7.65 -11.46 8.83
N GLY A 25 7.69 -10.58 9.84
CA GLY A 25 8.50 -10.77 11.05
C GLY A 25 8.12 -12.04 11.81
N ALA A 26 6.83 -12.34 11.93
CA ALA A 26 6.35 -13.57 12.56
C ALA A 26 6.83 -14.84 11.82
N VAL A 27 6.77 -14.83 10.48
CA VAL A 27 7.25 -15.94 9.65
C VAL A 27 8.76 -16.13 9.80
N LEU A 28 9.53 -15.04 9.81
CA LEU A 28 10.98 -15.10 9.94
C LEU A 28 11.43 -15.62 11.31
N GLN A 29 10.78 -15.19 12.39
CA GLN A 29 11.09 -15.68 13.74
C GLN A 29 10.72 -17.15 13.93
N LYS A 30 9.58 -17.57 13.38
CA LYS A 30 9.19 -18.99 13.37
C LYS A 30 10.23 -19.87 12.66
N ALA A 31 10.90 -19.34 11.63
CA ALA A 31 11.97 -20.04 10.93
C ALA A 31 13.29 -20.09 11.72
N ARG A 32 13.55 -19.15 12.64
CA ARG A 32 14.83 -19.02 13.36
C ARG A 32 14.87 -19.69 14.74
N VAL A 33 13.74 -19.82 15.47
CA VAL A 33 13.77 -20.13 16.92
C VAL A 33 13.02 -21.41 17.33
N GLY A 34 13.57 -22.16 18.29
CA GLY A 34 12.95 -23.33 18.92
C GLY A 34 12.03 -22.95 20.09
N SER A 35 10.74 -23.31 19.97
CA SER A 35 9.60 -23.41 20.90
C SER A 35 9.45 -22.65 22.27
N GLY A 36 10.28 -21.67 22.67
CA GLY A 36 10.12 -21.02 24.00
C GLY A 36 9.83 -19.51 24.01
N ALA A 37 10.58 -18.73 23.21
CA ALA A 37 10.66 -17.27 23.33
C ALA A 37 9.94 -16.49 22.21
N HIS A 38 9.19 -17.20 21.35
CA HIS A 38 8.59 -16.66 20.11
C HIS A 38 7.75 -15.41 20.28
N VAL A 39 6.92 -15.34 21.32
CA VAL A 39 6.02 -14.20 21.52
C VAL A 39 6.76 -12.97 22.02
N LEU A 40 7.78 -13.16 22.86
CA LEU A 40 8.56 -12.07 23.44
C LEU A 40 9.50 -11.45 22.39
N GLU A 41 10.21 -12.28 21.63
CA GLU A 41 11.08 -11.80 20.55
C GLU A 41 10.29 -11.12 19.43
N PHE A 42 9.07 -11.58 19.17
CA PHE A 42 8.16 -10.96 18.22
C PHE A 42 7.69 -9.60 18.71
N ALA A 43 7.23 -9.52 19.96
CA ALA A 43 6.84 -8.26 20.58
C ALA A 43 8.01 -7.25 20.64
N LEU A 44 9.22 -7.71 20.96
CA LEU A 44 10.42 -6.88 20.97
C LEU A 44 10.79 -6.40 19.57
N SER A 45 10.70 -7.25 18.55
CA SER A 45 10.98 -6.86 17.16
C SER A 45 10.00 -5.79 16.65
N ILE A 46 8.70 -5.95 16.94
CA ILE A 46 7.70 -4.91 16.63
C ILE A 46 7.98 -3.62 17.39
N GLY A 47 8.22 -3.72 18.71
CA GLY A 47 8.49 -2.56 19.55
C GLY A 47 9.73 -1.78 19.11
N VAL A 48 10.77 -2.50 18.70
CA VAL A 48 12.00 -1.93 18.13
C VAL A 48 11.74 -1.23 16.80
N GLY A 49 11.03 -1.86 15.87
CA GLY A 49 10.72 -1.21 14.59
C GLY A 49 9.80 0.00 14.74
N LEU A 50 8.92 -0.02 15.74
CA LEU A 50 8.09 1.13 16.10
C LEU A 50 8.94 2.29 16.65
N ALA A 51 9.84 1.99 17.57
CA ALA A 51 10.76 2.97 18.14
C ALA A 51 11.67 3.57 17.07
N ASP A 52 12.23 2.74 16.18
CA ASP A 52 13.08 3.19 15.08
C ASP A 52 12.33 4.08 14.09
N GLY A 53 11.09 3.72 13.73
CA GLY A 53 10.23 4.55 12.89
C GLY A 53 9.91 5.91 13.52
N ILE A 54 9.70 5.98 14.84
CA ILE A 54 9.49 7.25 15.56
C ILE A 54 10.77 8.10 15.58
N VAL A 55 11.93 7.47 15.82
CA VAL A 55 13.23 8.15 15.81
C VAL A 55 13.54 8.69 14.41
N GLY A 56 13.34 7.88 13.37
CA GLY A 56 13.49 8.27 11.98
C GLY A 56 12.55 9.41 11.60
N ALA A 57 11.27 9.35 11.99
CA ALA A 57 10.32 10.45 11.78
C ALA A 57 10.75 11.74 12.49
N GLY A 58 11.28 11.64 13.72
CA GLY A 58 11.84 12.76 14.46
C GLY A 58 13.07 13.35 13.79
N LEU A 59 13.98 12.51 13.31
CA LEU A 59 15.18 12.93 12.58
C LEU A 59 14.82 13.62 11.27
N LEU A 60 13.86 13.07 10.53
CA LEU A 60 13.32 13.66 9.31
C LEU A 60 12.70 15.03 9.56
N TRP A 61 11.87 15.14 10.60
CA TRP A 61 11.28 16.41 11.02
C TRP A 61 12.36 17.44 11.40
N LEU A 62 13.37 17.01 12.15
CA LEU A 62 14.49 17.87 12.57
C LEU A 62 15.30 18.35 11.36
N LEU A 63 15.71 17.45 10.47
CA LEU A 63 16.45 17.79 9.25
C LEU A 63 15.66 18.77 8.40
N MET A 64 14.37 18.52 8.21
CA MET A 64 13.54 19.39 7.38
C MET A 64 13.34 20.77 7.99
N ARG A 65 13.21 20.86 9.32
CA ARG A 65 13.13 22.15 10.03
C ARG A 65 14.46 22.91 10.00
N ARG A 66 15.59 22.20 10.06
CA ARG A 66 16.93 22.79 10.17
C ARG A 66 17.52 23.17 8.80
N LEU A 67 17.37 22.31 7.79
CA LEU A 67 17.88 22.56 6.45
C LEU A 67 17.03 23.55 5.66
N ARG A 68 15.75 23.75 6.01
CA ARG A 68 14.78 24.61 5.29
C ARG A 68 15.07 24.60 3.78
N PRO A 69 14.93 23.43 3.11
CA PRO A 69 15.40 23.27 1.74
C PRO A 69 14.86 24.41 0.88
N GLY A 70 15.80 25.24 0.40
CA GLY A 70 15.51 26.56 -0.16
C GLY A 70 14.60 26.51 -1.38
N GLU A 71 14.05 27.69 -1.71
CA GLU A 71 13.00 27.96 -2.71
C GLU A 71 13.22 27.38 -4.12
N VAL A 72 14.41 26.85 -4.42
CA VAL A 72 14.78 26.41 -5.77
C VAL A 72 14.35 24.97 -6.13
N LEU A 73 14.44 23.96 -5.23
CA LEU A 73 13.96 22.58 -5.50
C LEU A 73 13.41 21.86 -4.24
N PRO A 74 12.31 22.36 -3.64
CA PRO A 74 11.80 21.85 -2.37
C PRO A 74 11.40 20.37 -2.38
N SER A 75 10.92 19.84 -3.52
CA SER A 75 10.48 18.44 -3.65
C SER A 75 11.64 17.44 -3.75
N LEU A 76 12.70 17.78 -4.49
CA LEU A 76 13.88 16.90 -4.63
C LEU A 76 14.69 16.85 -3.33
N ALA A 77 14.84 17.99 -2.66
CA ALA A 77 15.48 18.02 -1.34
C ALA A 77 14.69 17.22 -0.31
N GLN A 78 13.35 17.29 -0.34
CA GLN A 78 12.52 16.43 0.50
C GLN A 78 12.77 14.94 0.24
N LEU A 79 12.78 14.50 -1.02
CA LEU A 79 13.03 13.10 -1.36
C LEU A 79 14.43 12.65 -0.92
N ALA A 80 15.45 13.49 -1.13
CA ALA A 80 16.81 13.20 -0.70
C ALA A 80 16.90 13.04 0.83
N ILE A 81 16.24 13.91 1.60
CA ILE A 81 16.21 13.80 3.06
C ILE A 81 15.48 12.51 3.49
N VAL A 82 14.34 12.20 2.89
CA VAL A 82 13.58 10.96 3.20
C VAL A 82 14.43 9.72 2.93
N ILE A 83 15.08 9.65 1.76
CA ILE A 83 15.96 8.53 1.39
C ILE A 83 17.16 8.45 2.34
N THR A 84 17.75 9.59 2.72
CA THR A 84 18.90 9.63 3.63
C THR A 84 18.52 9.11 5.02
N VAL A 85 17.39 9.54 5.56
CA VAL A 85 16.90 9.08 6.86
C VAL A 85 16.55 7.59 6.78
N LEU A 86 15.91 7.16 5.70
CA LEU A 86 15.59 5.75 5.48
C LEU A 86 16.85 4.88 5.44
N ALA A 87 17.86 5.28 4.67
CA ALA A 87 19.14 4.58 4.59
C ALA A 87 19.88 4.57 5.93
N ALA A 88 19.82 5.65 6.70
CA ALA A 88 20.40 5.70 8.04
C ALA A 88 19.72 4.73 9.02
N CYS A 89 18.39 4.62 8.96
CA CYS A 89 17.62 3.63 9.72
C CYS A 89 17.98 2.20 9.31
N ASP A 90 18.08 1.94 8.00
CA ASP A 90 18.41 0.61 7.45
C ASP A 90 19.83 0.16 7.89
N ILE A 91 20.83 1.04 7.75
CA ILE A 91 22.22 0.77 8.21
C ILE A 91 22.27 0.55 9.73
N ALA A 92 21.44 1.26 10.50
CA ALA A 92 21.41 1.09 11.94
C ALA A 92 20.81 -0.27 12.35
N ARG A 93 19.96 -0.89 11.51
CA ARG A 93 19.29 -2.16 11.82
C ARG A 93 18.79 -2.90 10.57
N ASP A 94 19.53 -3.94 10.18
CA ASP A 94 19.25 -4.79 9.00
C ASP A 94 17.87 -5.50 9.03
N ASP A 95 17.26 -5.70 10.21
CA ASP A 95 16.01 -6.49 10.36
C ASP A 95 14.73 -5.63 10.53
N ALA A 96 14.82 -4.31 10.72
CA ALA A 96 13.66 -3.46 11.05
C ALA A 96 13.30 -2.37 10.02
N GLY A 97 14.10 -2.25 8.95
CA GLY A 97 14.02 -1.15 7.99
C GLY A 97 12.63 -0.93 7.36
N LEU A 98 11.91 -2.01 7.00
CA LEU A 98 10.60 -1.88 6.34
C LEU A 98 9.51 -1.34 7.27
N LEU A 99 9.42 -1.83 8.51
CA LEU A 99 8.42 -1.35 9.47
C LEU A 99 8.71 0.12 9.83
N ALA A 100 9.98 0.45 10.05
CA ALA A 100 10.43 1.83 10.27
C ALA A 100 10.10 2.73 9.07
N ALA A 101 10.32 2.26 7.83
CA ALA A 101 10.00 2.98 6.61
C ALA A 101 8.51 3.33 6.50
N ILE A 102 7.63 2.36 6.81
CA ILE A 102 6.18 2.55 6.73
C ILE A 102 5.71 3.55 7.78
N ILE A 103 6.22 3.45 9.01
CA ILE A 103 5.90 4.39 10.09
C ILE A 103 6.41 5.79 9.78
N MET A 104 7.63 5.91 9.26
CA MET A 104 8.19 7.19 8.83
C MET A 104 7.36 7.78 7.67
N GLY A 105 6.98 6.97 6.69
CA GLY A 105 6.11 7.39 5.59
C GLY A 105 4.75 7.88 6.08
N LEU A 106 4.14 7.19 7.05
CA LEU A 106 2.90 7.61 7.70
C LEU A 106 3.08 8.96 8.44
N ALA A 107 4.19 9.13 9.15
CA ALA A 107 4.53 10.38 9.82
C ALA A 107 4.70 11.53 8.83
N VAL A 108 5.33 11.31 7.68
CA VAL A 108 5.49 12.30 6.60
C VAL A 108 4.15 12.80 6.10
N VAL A 109 3.21 11.89 5.83
CA VAL A 109 1.87 12.27 5.34
C VAL A 109 1.11 13.13 6.35
N ASN A 110 1.33 12.90 7.65
CA ASN A 110 0.65 13.64 8.71
C ASN A 110 1.33 14.98 9.09
N LEU A 111 2.58 15.19 8.65
CA LEU A 111 3.32 16.41 8.95
C LEU A 111 2.92 17.54 7.98
N LYS A 112 2.23 18.56 8.50
CA LYS A 112 1.77 19.74 7.73
C LYS A 112 2.88 20.51 6.99
N ILE A 113 4.15 20.32 7.36
CA ILE A 113 5.31 20.91 6.68
C ILE A 113 5.39 20.47 5.19
N PHE A 114 4.76 19.36 4.83
CA PHE A 114 4.76 18.82 3.47
C PHE A 114 3.60 19.30 2.59
N ASP A 115 2.69 20.12 3.14
CA ASP A 115 1.43 20.47 2.47
C ASP A 115 1.55 21.68 1.53
N LEU A 116 2.53 21.64 0.62
CA LEU A 116 2.68 22.64 -0.44
C LEU A 116 2.15 22.08 -1.77
N PRO A 117 1.33 22.84 -2.54
CA PRO A 117 0.72 22.36 -3.79
C PRO A 117 1.74 21.86 -4.82
N GLU A 118 2.90 22.50 -4.91
CA GLU A 118 3.98 22.15 -5.85
C GLU A 118 4.62 20.79 -5.53
N ARG A 119 4.73 20.45 -4.24
CA ARG A 119 5.26 19.16 -3.78
C ARG A 119 4.31 18.01 -4.12
N ARG A 120 3.00 18.25 -4.01
CA ARG A 120 1.96 17.27 -4.37
C ARG A 120 2.03 16.91 -5.86
N ARG A 121 2.13 17.90 -6.76
CA ARG A 121 2.17 17.65 -8.21
C ARG A 121 3.37 16.80 -8.65
N ILE A 122 4.58 17.10 -8.13
CA ILE A 122 5.76 16.29 -8.47
C ILE A 122 5.63 14.87 -7.91
N SER A 123 5.09 14.73 -6.69
CA SER A 123 4.85 13.42 -6.08
C SER A 123 3.84 12.59 -6.88
N GLU A 124 2.77 13.19 -7.39
CA GLU A 124 1.80 12.52 -8.27
C GLU A 124 2.46 11.99 -9.56
N LEU A 125 3.29 12.81 -10.21
CA LEU A 125 4.05 12.41 -11.41
C LEU A 125 5.03 11.27 -11.10
N LEU A 126 5.75 11.35 -9.97
CA LEU A 126 6.67 10.32 -9.52
C LEU A 126 5.95 9.01 -9.21
N VAL A 127 4.81 9.07 -8.50
CA VAL A 127 4.00 7.90 -8.21
C VAL A 127 3.54 7.24 -9.51
N GLN A 128 3.07 8.02 -10.50
CA GLN A 128 2.65 7.48 -11.78
C GLN A 128 3.82 6.83 -12.55
N LEU A 129 5.00 7.43 -12.52
CA LEU A 129 6.22 6.88 -13.12
C LEU A 129 6.65 5.58 -12.43
N ILE A 130 6.68 5.57 -11.09
CA ILE A 130 7.06 4.42 -10.26
C ILE A 130 6.09 3.26 -10.48
N ILE A 131 4.78 3.52 -10.52
CA ILE A 131 3.78 2.49 -10.83
C ILE A 131 4.06 1.89 -12.21
N GLY A 132 4.26 2.72 -13.24
CA GLY A 132 4.57 2.25 -14.59
C GLY A 132 5.83 1.39 -14.62
N LEU A 133 6.90 1.86 -13.98
CA LEU A 133 8.16 1.13 -13.88
C LEU A 133 8.01 -0.20 -13.12
N LEU A 134 7.26 -0.21 -12.01
CA LEU A 134 7.02 -1.38 -11.19
C LEU A 134 6.22 -2.44 -11.96
N PHE A 135 5.19 -2.04 -12.71
CA PHE A 135 4.46 -2.97 -13.58
C PHE A 135 5.37 -3.59 -14.65
N ILE A 136 6.19 -2.78 -15.32
CA ILE A 136 7.13 -3.26 -16.34
C ILE A 136 8.16 -4.20 -15.71
N SER A 137 8.74 -3.83 -14.58
CA SER A 137 9.78 -4.59 -13.88
C SER A 137 9.25 -5.93 -13.37
N ILE A 138 8.07 -5.95 -12.74
CA ILE A 138 7.45 -7.20 -12.29
C ILE A 138 7.10 -8.09 -13.48
N SER A 139 6.53 -7.53 -14.54
CA SER A 139 6.23 -8.28 -15.76
C SER A 139 7.49 -8.88 -16.41
N ALA A 140 8.64 -8.22 -16.29
CA ALA A 140 9.92 -8.73 -16.80
C ALA A 140 10.55 -9.81 -15.91
N THR A 141 10.23 -9.82 -14.61
CA THR A 141 10.82 -10.75 -13.63
C THR A 141 10.09 -12.09 -13.58
N ILE A 142 8.83 -12.12 -14.01
CA ILE A 142 7.97 -13.30 -13.92
C ILE A 142 8.13 -14.20 -15.16
N THR A 143 8.67 -15.41 -14.98
CA THR A 143 8.66 -16.45 -16.02
C THR A 143 7.27 -17.09 -16.15
N PRO A 144 6.83 -17.47 -17.37
CA PRO A 144 5.47 -17.98 -17.60
C PRO A 144 5.18 -19.34 -16.94
N GLN A 145 6.22 -20.14 -16.69
CA GLN A 145 6.09 -21.51 -16.16
C GLN A 145 5.53 -21.56 -14.72
N PRO A 146 6.10 -20.85 -13.71
CA PRO A 146 5.52 -20.80 -12.37
C PRO A 146 4.14 -20.14 -12.28
N VAL A 147 3.83 -19.23 -13.21
CA VAL A 147 2.54 -18.51 -13.21
C VAL A 147 1.40 -19.44 -13.52
N ALA A 148 1.55 -20.32 -14.51
CA ALA A 148 0.49 -21.24 -14.92
C ALA A 148 0.03 -22.15 -13.77
N GLU A 149 0.96 -22.62 -12.94
CA GLU A 149 0.66 -23.47 -11.78
C GLU A 149 -0.12 -22.73 -10.69
N VAL A 150 0.12 -21.43 -10.54
CA VAL A 150 -0.46 -20.63 -9.46
C VAL A 150 -1.64 -19.76 -9.94
N ALA A 151 -1.87 -19.68 -11.25
CA ALA A 151 -2.91 -18.86 -11.85
C ALA A 151 -4.31 -19.26 -11.40
N LEU A 152 -4.62 -20.56 -11.39
CA LEU A 152 -5.94 -21.04 -11.00
C LEU A 152 -6.23 -20.81 -9.50
N PRO A 153 -5.32 -21.15 -8.56
CA PRO A 153 -5.47 -20.78 -7.15
C PRO A 153 -5.58 -19.27 -6.93
N ALA A 154 -4.78 -18.47 -7.63
CA ALA A 154 -4.78 -17.02 -7.47
C ALA A 154 -6.05 -16.37 -8.05
N LEU A 155 -6.60 -16.87 -9.15
CA LEU A 155 -7.93 -16.45 -9.64
C LEU A 155 -9.05 -16.82 -8.68
N GLY A 156 -8.99 -18.02 -8.06
CA GLY A 156 -9.91 -18.40 -7.00
C GLY A 156 -9.82 -17.45 -5.79
N LEU A 157 -8.60 -17.06 -5.41
CA LEU A 157 -8.37 -16.07 -4.35
C LEU A 157 -8.97 -14.69 -4.72
N VAL A 158 -8.75 -14.21 -5.95
CA VAL A 158 -9.35 -12.96 -6.44
C VAL A 158 -10.86 -13.05 -6.38
N ALA A 159 -11.45 -14.13 -6.88
CA ALA A 159 -12.90 -14.31 -6.86
C ALA A 159 -13.45 -14.31 -5.43
N ALA A 160 -12.78 -15.00 -4.49
CA ALA A 160 -13.17 -14.99 -3.08
C ALA A 160 -13.05 -13.60 -2.45
N LEU A 161 -11.95 -12.86 -2.72
CA LEU A 161 -11.75 -11.51 -2.20
C LEU A 161 -12.82 -10.54 -2.72
N VAL A 162 -13.06 -10.54 -4.04
CA VAL A 162 -13.96 -9.60 -4.70
C VAL A 162 -15.43 -9.93 -4.47
N LEU A 163 -15.83 -11.21 -4.50
CA LEU A 163 -17.24 -11.60 -4.42
C LEU A 163 -17.72 -11.88 -3.00
N LEU A 164 -16.82 -12.22 -2.07
CA LEU A 164 -17.20 -12.58 -0.70
C LEU A 164 -16.68 -11.57 0.31
N VAL A 165 -15.36 -11.39 0.38
CA VAL A 165 -14.72 -10.60 1.45
C VAL A 165 -15.12 -9.14 1.35
N ARG A 166 -15.03 -8.52 0.17
CA ARG A 166 -15.30 -7.09 0.01
C ARG A 166 -16.76 -6.70 0.20
N PRO A 167 -17.75 -7.40 -0.39
CA PRO A 167 -19.16 -7.12 -0.12
C PRO A 167 -19.52 -7.32 1.34
N LEU A 168 -18.94 -8.32 2.01
CA LEU A 168 -19.16 -8.55 3.44
C LEU A 168 -18.62 -7.41 4.30
N LEU A 169 -17.39 -6.95 4.04
CA LEU A 169 -16.78 -5.83 4.76
C LEU A 169 -17.54 -4.53 4.55
N ALA A 170 -17.98 -4.25 3.31
CA ALA A 170 -18.78 -3.08 3.00
C ALA A 170 -20.16 -3.15 3.68
N TYR A 171 -20.83 -4.31 3.63
CA TYR A 171 -22.13 -4.50 4.29
C TYR A 171 -22.03 -4.30 5.81
N LEU A 172 -21.00 -4.86 6.45
CA LEU A 172 -20.78 -4.70 7.89
C LEU A 172 -20.44 -3.25 8.25
N SER A 173 -19.58 -2.60 7.47
CA SER A 173 -19.15 -1.21 7.72
C SER A 173 -20.24 -0.18 7.45
N THR A 174 -21.21 -0.50 6.60
CA THR A 174 -22.34 0.38 6.26
C THR A 174 -23.59 0.10 7.09
N ARG A 175 -23.55 -0.89 7.99
CA ARG A 175 -24.66 -1.20 8.90
C ARG A 175 -24.83 -0.09 9.93
N GLY A 176 -25.69 0.87 9.61
CA GLY A 176 -25.95 2.06 10.43
C GLY A 176 -25.53 3.38 9.79
N THR A 177 -25.03 3.36 8.55
CA THR A 177 -24.80 4.57 7.76
C THR A 177 -26.03 4.86 6.87
N GLY A 178 -26.31 6.13 6.59
CA GLY A 178 -27.44 6.55 5.74
C GLY A 178 -27.24 6.28 4.24
N LEU A 179 -26.44 5.27 3.87
CA LEU A 179 -26.10 4.95 2.49
C LEU A 179 -27.19 4.07 1.84
N THR A 180 -27.48 4.33 0.58
CA THR A 180 -28.43 3.52 -0.19
C THR A 180 -27.82 2.17 -0.60
N THR A 181 -28.68 1.20 -0.96
CA THR A 181 -28.25 -0.15 -1.33
C THR A 181 -27.28 -0.18 -2.50
N GLY A 182 -27.45 0.72 -3.47
CA GLY A 182 -26.54 0.84 -4.62
C GLY A 182 -25.17 1.40 -4.23
N GLU A 183 -25.12 2.26 -3.23
CA GLU A 183 -23.90 2.95 -2.80
C GLU A 183 -22.96 2.04 -2.02
N TRP A 184 -23.47 1.29 -1.03
CA TRP A 184 -22.62 0.35 -0.29
C TRP A 184 -22.21 -0.84 -1.17
N CYS A 185 -23.06 -1.27 -2.11
CA CYS A 185 -22.72 -2.31 -3.08
C CYS A 185 -21.58 -1.83 -4.01
N PHE A 186 -21.62 -0.56 -4.46
CA PHE A 186 -20.53 0.00 -5.26
C PHE A 186 -19.22 0.13 -4.46
N ILE A 187 -19.28 0.52 -3.19
CA ILE A 187 -18.11 0.54 -2.30
C ILE A 187 -17.56 -0.87 -2.11
N GLY A 188 -18.40 -1.86 -1.83
CA GLY A 188 -17.99 -3.26 -1.68
C GLY A 188 -17.53 -3.92 -2.99
N TRP A 189 -17.89 -3.38 -4.14
CA TRP A 189 -17.40 -3.84 -5.44
C TRP A 189 -15.99 -3.32 -5.75
N MET A 190 -15.70 -2.08 -5.36
CA MET A 190 -14.51 -1.36 -5.77
C MET A 190 -13.41 -1.44 -4.71
N ASP A 191 -12.43 -2.31 -4.95
CA ASP A 191 -11.25 -2.45 -4.08
C ASP A 191 -9.95 -2.62 -4.90
N PRO A 192 -9.42 -1.54 -5.49
CA PRO A 192 -8.17 -1.65 -6.22
C PRO A 192 -7.04 -2.05 -5.26
N CYS A 193 -6.32 -3.14 -5.57
CA CYS A 193 -5.11 -3.49 -4.82
C CYS A 193 -4.08 -2.35 -4.90
N GLY A 194 -3.58 -1.95 -3.73
CA GLY A 194 -2.65 -0.83 -3.59
C GLY A 194 -1.22 -1.16 -4.03
N ILE A 195 -0.47 -0.09 -4.32
CA ILE A 195 0.96 -0.14 -4.68
C ILE A 195 1.80 -0.72 -3.54
N VAL A 196 1.37 -0.47 -2.30
CA VAL A 196 2.02 -0.98 -1.09
C VAL A 196 2.06 -2.51 -1.08
N ALA A 197 1.01 -3.19 -1.56
CA ALA A 197 0.98 -4.65 -1.65
C ALA A 197 2.06 -5.18 -2.60
N ALA A 198 2.26 -4.52 -3.75
CA ALA A 198 3.27 -4.93 -4.72
C ALA A 198 4.70 -4.72 -4.19
N ALA A 199 4.97 -3.55 -3.61
CA ALA A 199 6.27 -3.22 -3.04
C ALA A 199 6.66 -4.17 -1.91
N THR A 200 5.75 -4.38 -0.94
CA THR A 200 5.97 -5.29 0.18
C THR A 200 6.10 -6.74 -0.28
N ALA A 201 5.29 -7.21 -1.23
CA ALA A 201 5.42 -8.56 -1.79
C ALA A 201 6.78 -8.81 -2.44
N SER A 202 7.33 -7.83 -3.17
CA SER A 202 8.67 -7.92 -3.77
C SER A 202 9.76 -8.02 -2.70
N THR A 203 9.72 -7.17 -1.68
CA THR A 203 10.67 -7.19 -0.56
C THR A 203 10.58 -8.51 0.22
N PHE A 204 9.37 -8.93 0.62
CA PHE A 204 9.15 -10.14 1.39
C PHE A 204 9.52 -11.40 0.63
N SER A 205 9.11 -11.51 -0.64
CA SER A 205 9.46 -12.67 -1.48
C SER A 205 10.97 -12.85 -1.57
N THR A 206 11.72 -11.76 -1.74
CA THR A 206 13.18 -11.80 -1.88
C THR A 206 13.85 -12.18 -0.56
N GLN A 207 13.47 -11.54 0.55
CA GLN A 207 14.04 -11.80 1.87
C GLN A 207 13.68 -13.20 2.40
N LEU A 208 12.45 -13.67 2.20
CA LEU A 208 12.05 -15.02 2.60
C LEU A 208 12.76 -16.10 1.75
N ALA A 209 12.97 -15.83 0.46
CA ALA A 209 13.68 -16.74 -0.43
C ALA A 209 15.17 -16.87 -0.06
N THR A 210 15.83 -15.78 0.31
CA THR A 210 17.24 -15.82 0.76
C THR A 210 17.41 -16.56 2.09
N GLN A 211 16.38 -16.55 2.94
CA GLN A 211 16.32 -17.33 4.19
C GLN A 211 15.88 -18.79 3.97
N GLY A 212 15.70 -19.23 2.72
CA GLY A 212 15.37 -20.63 2.37
C GLY A 212 13.94 -21.05 2.69
N ILE A 213 13.01 -20.11 2.89
CA ILE A 213 11.62 -20.43 3.26
C ILE A 213 10.86 -20.89 2.01
N GLY A 214 10.38 -22.13 2.05
CA GLY A 214 9.62 -22.75 0.97
C GLY A 214 8.36 -21.97 0.61
N GLY A 215 8.12 -21.77 -0.69
CA GLY A 215 6.94 -21.04 -1.20
C GLY A 215 7.09 -19.52 -1.28
N ALA A 216 8.18 -18.94 -0.75
CA ALA A 216 8.45 -17.50 -0.82
C ALA A 216 8.44 -16.96 -2.27
N SER A 217 9.01 -17.72 -3.20
CA SER A 217 9.06 -17.37 -4.63
C SER A 217 7.69 -17.28 -5.32
N LYS A 218 6.62 -17.80 -4.69
CA LYS A 218 5.24 -17.72 -5.22
C LYS A 218 4.53 -16.43 -4.78
N ILE A 219 5.01 -15.75 -3.74
CA ILE A 219 4.36 -14.55 -3.17
C ILE A 219 4.26 -13.43 -4.21
N LEU A 220 5.38 -13.14 -4.88
CA LEU A 220 5.44 -12.07 -5.88
C LEU A 220 4.55 -12.36 -7.11
N PRO A 221 4.63 -13.54 -7.77
CA PRO A 221 3.73 -13.88 -8.87
C PRO A 221 2.23 -13.87 -8.50
N VAL A 222 1.86 -14.39 -7.33
CA VAL A 222 0.47 -14.37 -6.85
C VAL A 222 -0.02 -12.93 -6.71
N THR A 223 0.74 -12.10 -6.00
CA THR A 223 0.36 -10.71 -5.74
C THR A 223 0.20 -9.93 -7.05
N PHE A 224 1.12 -10.13 -7.99
CA PHE A 224 1.02 -9.53 -9.31
C PHE A 224 -0.24 -9.96 -10.06
N LEU A 225 -0.57 -11.26 -10.06
CA LEU A 225 -1.78 -11.74 -10.73
C LEU A 225 -3.04 -11.15 -10.09
N VAL A 226 -3.09 -11.07 -8.76
CA VAL A 226 -4.20 -10.42 -8.03
C VAL A 226 -4.33 -8.97 -8.47
N ILE A 227 -3.23 -8.20 -8.51
CA ILE A 227 -3.23 -6.79 -8.93
C ILE A 227 -3.72 -6.64 -10.37
N VAL A 228 -3.20 -7.43 -11.32
CA VAL A 228 -3.59 -7.35 -12.74
C VAL A 228 -5.05 -7.74 -12.93
N ALA A 229 -5.48 -8.83 -12.30
CA ALA A 229 -6.85 -9.33 -12.40
C ALA A 229 -7.85 -8.32 -11.84
N THR A 230 -7.57 -7.76 -10.66
CA THR A 230 -8.43 -6.73 -10.03
C THR A 230 -8.41 -5.43 -10.82
N ALA A 231 -7.25 -4.93 -11.25
CA ALA A 231 -7.15 -3.73 -12.06
C ALA A 231 -7.91 -3.85 -13.40
N THR A 232 -7.82 -5.01 -14.06
CA THR A 232 -8.55 -5.30 -15.30
C THR A 232 -10.05 -5.40 -15.04
N LEU A 233 -10.45 -6.13 -13.99
CA LEU A 233 -11.84 -6.28 -13.60
C LEU A 233 -12.47 -4.92 -13.31
N TYR A 234 -11.83 -4.08 -12.50
CA TYR A 234 -12.36 -2.76 -12.13
C TYR A 234 -12.27 -1.75 -13.27
N GLY A 235 -11.20 -1.77 -14.07
CA GLY A 235 -11.09 -0.93 -15.27
C GLY A 235 -12.23 -1.17 -16.25
N LEU A 236 -12.68 -2.42 -16.41
CA LEU A 236 -13.78 -2.79 -17.29
C LEU A 236 -15.16 -2.65 -16.64
N THR A 237 -15.30 -2.94 -15.34
CA THR A 237 -16.61 -3.02 -14.67
C THR A 237 -17.00 -1.76 -13.91
N ALA A 238 -16.10 -0.84 -13.59
CA ALA A 238 -16.41 0.34 -12.77
C ALA A 238 -17.52 1.20 -13.38
N THR A 239 -17.39 1.57 -14.65
CA THR A 239 -18.37 2.40 -15.37
C THR A 239 -19.74 1.73 -15.51
N PRO A 240 -19.87 0.48 -16.01
CA PRO A 240 -21.18 -0.17 -16.13
C PRO A 240 -21.84 -0.45 -14.78
N VAL A 241 -21.07 -0.84 -13.75
CA VAL A 241 -21.61 -1.11 -12.42
C VAL A 241 -22.07 0.18 -11.74
N ALA A 242 -21.31 1.28 -11.85
CA ALA A 242 -21.72 2.59 -11.35
C ALA A 242 -23.04 3.06 -11.97
N ARG A 243 -23.23 2.85 -13.28
CA ARG A 243 -24.47 3.19 -14.00
C ARG A 243 -25.65 2.33 -13.55
N ARG A 244 -25.45 1.01 -13.42
CA ARG A 244 -26.50 0.08 -12.97
C ARG A 244 -26.96 0.34 -11.54
N LEU A 245 -26.06 0.76 -10.67
CA LEU A 245 -26.35 1.07 -9.28
C LEU A 245 -26.84 2.52 -9.06
N HIS A 246 -27.01 3.30 -10.13
CA HIS A 246 -27.40 4.73 -10.09
C HIS A 246 -26.50 5.62 -9.21
N VAL A 247 -25.21 5.29 -9.12
CA VAL A 247 -24.23 6.00 -8.26
C VAL A 247 -23.45 7.09 -9.05
N VAL A 248 -23.75 7.24 -10.34
CA VAL A 248 -23.17 8.27 -11.21
C VAL A 248 -23.93 9.57 -10.97
N GLN A 249 -23.24 10.61 -10.49
CA GLN A 249 -23.81 11.96 -10.47
C GLN A 249 -24.07 12.41 -11.92
N ALA A 250 -25.27 12.90 -12.20
CA ALA A 250 -25.57 13.58 -13.45
C ALA A 250 -24.60 14.77 -13.63
N PRO A 251 -24.17 15.10 -14.86
CA PRO A 251 -23.36 16.29 -15.10
C PRO A 251 -24.13 17.51 -14.59
N ASP A 252 -23.47 18.36 -13.78
CA ASP A 252 -24.05 19.58 -13.24
C ASP A 252 -24.61 20.47 -14.38
N GLN A 253 -25.93 20.44 -14.59
CA GLN A 253 -26.64 21.32 -15.54
C GLN A 253 -26.83 22.75 -15.02
N ASN A 254 -26.21 23.13 -13.90
CA ASN A 254 -26.34 24.45 -13.27
C ASN A 254 -25.06 25.31 -13.35
N ALA A 255 -24.23 25.11 -14.38
CA ALA A 255 -23.23 26.11 -14.74
C ALA A 255 -23.94 27.33 -15.36
N HIS A 256 -24.31 28.28 -14.51
CA HIS A 256 -24.78 29.60 -14.94
C HIS A 256 -23.68 30.25 -15.81
N PRO A 257 -23.96 30.69 -17.05
CA PRO A 257 -22.95 31.35 -17.86
C PRO A 257 -22.54 32.67 -17.20
N PRO A 258 -21.26 33.06 -17.25
CA PRO A 258 -20.83 34.38 -16.81
C PRO A 258 -21.48 35.43 -17.73
N GLY A 259 -22.36 36.24 -17.16
CA GLY A 259 -22.85 37.48 -17.77
C GLY A 259 -21.84 38.60 -17.63
#